data_AF-A0A1D9NZ15-F1
#
_entry.id   AF-A0A1D9NZ15-F1
#
_cell.length_a   1.000
_cell.length_b   1.000
_cell.length_c   1.000
_cell.angle_alpha   90.00
_cell.angle_beta   90.00
_cell.angle_gamma   90.00
#
_symmetry.space_group_name_H-M   'P 1'
#
loop_
_entity.id
_entity.type
_entity.pdbx_description
1 polymer ?
#
loop_
_entity_poly.entity_id
_entity_poly.type
_entity_poly.pdbx_seq_one_letter_code
_entity_poly.pdbx_strand_id
1 'polypeptide(L)'
;MSQSIFGVVSLIFWLLIAPLMVGITFNFILPKEKRRLGITFLLGFLIYVAGFEIIAIPCMTKIMYNAFSYCVKYYVILAWVLMIPGIIKTALAVFKDKNLNKLFYVRKADERINDTKNNGMNVASRSSVSSDEFEAADPEVAKKHKLETYIYWGIFFALLAFQMVMAVLMASFDGDDAYYVVESLLAQQADVMNTILPYTGISTSLDIRHALAVITMWIAFIAKVSGVHATIVSHTVIPLIVIPLVYLVYVEIGKSLFRKKQEFVPVFMIIVSFLLMFGNVSIHTPATFFLMRTWQGKAIVCNLVFPLIFWIFLEMMEKKEDKTDEKKEEKTDSAGVEHTTEKVVAKAGIRQKISTFSFGWIMLIFVNMLAGMCTAMGVIFATGLIGLLTLILLFIKKDWKVLIGAFICVIPNFVYLALYLSIWSS
;
A
#
# COMPACT_ATOMS: atom_id res chain seq x y z
N MET A 1 21.28 12.03 -25.16
CA MET A 1 21.69 11.23 -23.99
C MET A 1 21.42 11.95 -22.67
N SER A 2 21.76 13.24 -22.51
CA SER A 2 21.49 13.99 -21.27
C SER A 2 19.99 14.11 -20.91
N GLN A 3 19.12 14.36 -21.90
CA GLN A 3 17.66 14.43 -21.68
C GLN A 3 17.06 13.09 -21.22
N SER A 4 17.53 11.98 -21.79
CA SER A 4 17.07 10.64 -21.40
C SER A 4 17.49 10.27 -19.97
N ILE A 5 18.72 10.62 -19.58
CA ILE A 5 19.22 10.40 -18.21
C ILE A 5 18.43 11.23 -17.21
N PHE A 6 18.17 12.51 -17.52
CA PHE A 6 17.35 13.38 -16.69
C PHE A 6 15.93 12.82 -16.51
N GLY A 7 15.31 12.32 -17.58
CA GLY A 7 13.98 11.71 -17.51
C GLY A 7 13.94 10.50 -16.59
N VAL A 8 14.91 9.59 -16.69
CA VAL A 8 15.00 8.41 -15.80
C VAL A 8 15.18 8.82 -14.33
N VAL A 9 16.07 9.79 -14.05
CA VAL A 9 16.28 10.29 -12.69
C VAL A 9 15.00 10.94 -12.14
N SER A 10 14.29 11.72 -12.96
CA SER A 10 13.02 12.35 -12.59
C SER A 10 11.93 11.30 -12.32
N LEU A 11 11.84 10.24 -13.13
CA LEU A 11 10.91 9.13 -12.88
C LEU A 11 11.21 8.43 -11.55
N ILE A 12 12.47 8.10 -11.27
CA ILE A 12 12.88 7.50 -9.99
C ILE A 12 12.51 8.42 -8.83
N PHE A 13 12.75 9.73 -8.98
CA PHE A 13 12.40 10.70 -7.95
C PHE A 13 10.90 10.72 -7.66
N TRP A 14 10.05 10.92 -8.69
CA TRP A 14 8.62 11.09 -8.49
C TRP A 14 7.87 9.80 -8.15
N LEU A 15 8.37 8.63 -8.58
CA LEU A 15 7.70 7.34 -8.34
C LEU A 15 8.22 6.61 -7.10
N LEU A 16 9.48 6.80 -6.70
CA LEU A 16 10.08 6.07 -5.57
C LEU A 16 10.43 7.00 -4.41
N ILE A 17 11.21 8.04 -4.67
CA ILE A 17 11.74 8.91 -3.60
C ILE A 17 10.62 9.77 -3.00
N ALA A 18 9.80 10.39 -3.83
CA ALA A 18 8.74 11.28 -3.39
C ALA A 18 7.72 10.57 -2.49
N PRO A 19 7.12 9.42 -2.88
CA PRO A 19 6.26 8.65 -1.99
C PRO A 19 6.97 8.21 -0.71
N LEU A 20 8.24 7.79 -0.78
CA LEU A 20 8.98 7.39 0.42
C LEU A 20 9.15 8.56 1.40
N MET A 21 9.48 9.76 0.91
CA MET A 21 9.63 10.96 1.74
C MET A 21 8.30 11.38 2.38
N VAL A 22 7.19 11.34 1.61
CA VAL A 22 5.85 11.54 2.16
C VAL A 22 5.54 10.52 3.25
N GLY A 23 5.87 9.24 3.03
CA GLY A 23 5.70 8.18 4.01
C GLY A 23 6.46 8.44 5.32
N ILE A 24 7.70 8.95 5.24
CA ILE A 24 8.51 9.31 6.41
C ILE A 24 7.89 10.50 7.16
N THR A 25 7.32 11.48 6.45
CA THR A 25 6.57 12.58 7.08
C THR A 25 5.46 12.04 7.98
N PHE A 26 4.66 11.11 7.45
CA PHE A 26 3.46 10.57 8.09
C PHE A 26 3.65 9.24 8.83
N ASN A 27 4.90 8.80 9.06
CA ASN A 27 5.20 7.56 9.76
C ASN A 27 4.63 7.48 11.20
N PHE A 28 4.22 8.61 11.77
CA PHE A 28 3.55 8.67 13.06
C PHE A 28 2.19 7.98 13.07
N ILE A 29 1.52 7.87 11.91
CA ILE A 29 0.26 7.13 11.73
C ILE A 29 0.49 5.64 11.99
N LEU A 30 1.67 5.11 11.60
CA LEU A 30 1.98 3.69 11.75
C LEU A 30 2.41 3.35 13.18
N PRO A 31 1.94 2.21 13.74
CA PRO A 31 2.51 1.61 14.94
C PRO A 31 4.00 1.35 14.75
N LYS A 32 4.81 1.49 15.81
CA LYS A 32 6.28 1.37 15.74
C LYS A 32 6.74 0.08 15.04
N GLU A 33 6.13 -1.05 15.36
CA GLU A 33 6.45 -2.38 14.79
C GLU A 33 6.22 -2.47 13.26
N LYS A 34 5.35 -1.60 12.72
CA LYS A 34 4.96 -1.60 11.31
C LYS A 34 5.68 -0.53 10.50
N ARG A 35 6.57 0.28 11.10
CA ARG A 35 7.38 1.31 10.41
C ARG A 35 8.53 0.68 9.60
N ARG A 36 8.23 -0.32 8.78
CA ARG A 36 9.18 -0.93 7.85
C ARG A 36 9.21 -0.14 6.55
N LEU A 37 10.34 -0.16 5.85
CA LEU A 37 10.54 0.61 4.61
C LEU A 37 9.38 0.43 3.61
N GLY A 38 8.96 -0.82 3.37
CA GLY A 38 7.86 -1.10 2.45
C GLY A 38 6.50 -0.54 2.87
N ILE A 39 6.13 -0.64 4.15
CA ILE A 39 4.85 -0.11 4.65
C ILE A 39 4.88 1.42 4.71
N THR A 40 6.02 2.01 5.06
CA THR A 40 6.21 3.46 5.02
C THR A 40 6.11 3.99 3.60
N PHE A 41 6.72 3.31 2.61
CA PHE A 41 6.55 3.63 1.20
C PHE A 41 5.08 3.53 0.77
N LEU A 42 4.40 2.43 1.13
CA LEU A 42 2.99 2.21 0.81
C LEU A 42 2.07 3.31 1.38
N LEU A 43 2.23 3.67 2.67
CA LEU A 43 1.50 4.78 3.27
C LEU A 43 1.78 6.09 2.52
N GLY A 44 3.05 6.35 2.21
CA GLY A 44 3.46 7.54 1.49
C GLY A 44 2.89 7.61 0.08
N PHE A 45 2.86 6.49 -0.64
CA PHE A 45 2.24 6.35 -1.96
C PHE A 45 0.75 6.65 -1.90
N LEU A 46 0.03 6.08 -0.93
CA LEU A 46 -1.40 6.34 -0.74
C LEU A 46 -1.71 7.83 -0.46
N ILE A 47 -0.93 8.48 0.40
CA ILE A 47 -1.10 9.92 0.67
C ILE A 47 -0.72 10.76 -0.54
N TYR A 48 0.35 10.38 -1.25
CA TYR A 48 0.85 11.08 -2.42
C TYR A 48 -0.19 11.10 -3.55
N VAL A 49 -0.80 9.95 -3.86
CA VAL A 49 -1.84 9.84 -4.90
C VAL A 49 -3.17 10.45 -4.45
N ALA A 50 -3.55 10.32 -3.16
CA ALA A 50 -4.71 11.01 -2.61
C ALA A 50 -4.59 12.55 -2.71
N GLY A 51 -3.39 13.09 -2.49
CA GLY A 51 -3.11 14.50 -2.71
C GLY A 51 -3.28 14.92 -4.18
N PHE A 52 -2.98 14.03 -5.13
CA PHE A 52 -3.18 14.30 -6.55
C PHE A 52 -4.66 14.43 -6.87
N GLU A 53 -5.49 13.51 -6.38
CA GLU A 53 -6.94 13.52 -6.56
C GLU A 53 -7.58 14.84 -6.10
N ILE A 54 -7.19 15.32 -4.91
CA ILE A 54 -7.69 16.58 -4.34
C ILE A 54 -7.38 17.80 -5.24
N ILE A 55 -6.25 17.78 -5.96
CA ILE A 55 -5.86 18.88 -6.86
C ILE A 55 -6.47 18.70 -8.25
N ALA A 56 -6.49 17.48 -8.77
CA ALA A 56 -6.91 17.19 -10.13
C ALA A 56 -8.40 17.46 -10.34
N ILE A 57 -9.27 17.07 -9.40
CA ILE A 57 -10.72 17.24 -9.54
C ILE A 57 -11.11 18.74 -9.66
N PRO A 58 -10.67 19.66 -8.78
CA PRO A 58 -10.94 21.08 -8.94
C PRO A 58 -10.34 21.69 -10.20
N CYS A 59 -9.12 21.30 -10.59
CA CYS A 59 -8.50 21.83 -11.82
C CYS A 59 -9.31 21.44 -13.04
N MET A 60 -9.76 20.19 -13.11
CA MET A 60 -10.54 19.67 -14.21
C MET A 60 -11.94 20.27 -14.31
N THR A 61 -12.57 20.56 -13.17
CA THR A 61 -13.96 21.05 -13.13
C THR A 61 -14.08 22.57 -13.24
N LYS A 62 -13.06 23.33 -12.81
CA LYS A 62 -13.13 24.80 -12.74
C LYS A 62 -12.28 25.52 -13.77
N ILE A 63 -11.27 24.87 -14.34
CA ILE A 63 -10.32 25.51 -15.26
C ILE A 63 -10.58 24.99 -16.67
N MET A 64 -10.90 25.89 -17.59
CA MET A 64 -11.22 25.53 -18.97
C MET A 64 -9.99 25.50 -19.89
N TYR A 65 -9.00 26.36 -19.65
CA TYR A 65 -7.81 26.50 -20.48
C TYR A 65 -6.55 26.14 -19.70
N ASN A 66 -5.64 25.37 -20.31
CA ASN A 66 -4.38 24.91 -19.72
C ASN A 66 -4.56 24.20 -18.37
N ALA A 67 -5.70 23.51 -18.21
CA ALA A 67 -6.14 22.92 -16.95
C ALA A 67 -5.08 21.95 -16.39
N PHE A 68 -4.44 21.18 -17.27
CA PHE A 68 -3.44 20.21 -16.88
C PHE A 68 -2.15 20.87 -16.37
N SER A 69 -1.65 21.94 -17.01
CA SER A 69 -0.50 22.72 -16.55
C SER A 69 -0.73 23.32 -15.16
N TYR A 70 -1.94 23.85 -14.89
CA TYR A 70 -2.30 24.30 -13.54
C TYR A 70 -2.33 23.15 -12.54
N CYS A 71 -2.92 22.01 -12.91
CA CYS A 71 -2.93 20.80 -12.09
C CYS A 71 -1.50 20.35 -11.73
N VAL A 72 -0.60 20.26 -12.71
CA VAL A 72 0.81 19.92 -12.51
C VAL A 72 1.47 20.92 -11.56
N LYS A 73 1.30 22.22 -11.78
CA LYS A 73 1.90 23.27 -10.94
C LYS A 73 1.44 23.17 -9.49
N TYR A 74 0.12 23.09 -9.24
CA TYR A 74 -0.42 23.00 -7.89
C TYR A 74 -0.03 21.70 -7.21
N TYR A 75 -0.01 20.59 -7.94
CA TYR A 75 0.38 19.31 -7.37
C TYR A 75 1.87 19.24 -7.05
N VAL A 76 2.77 19.80 -7.88
CA VAL A 76 4.19 19.90 -7.54
C VAL A 76 4.38 20.67 -6.23
N ILE A 77 3.67 21.79 -6.04
CA ILE A 77 3.72 22.57 -4.80
C ILE A 77 3.25 21.70 -3.62
N LEU A 78 2.09 21.06 -3.74
CA LEU A 78 1.56 20.18 -2.69
C LEU A 78 2.53 19.03 -2.36
N ALA A 79 3.07 18.35 -3.37
CA ALA A 79 4.00 17.26 -3.18
C ALA A 79 5.27 17.70 -2.44
N TRP A 80 5.84 18.87 -2.78
CA TRP A 80 6.97 19.43 -2.03
C TRP A 80 6.61 19.75 -0.58
N VAL A 81 5.43 20.32 -0.32
CA VAL A 81 4.95 20.57 1.05
C VAL A 81 4.86 19.27 1.86
N LEU A 82 4.39 18.18 1.25
CA LEU A 82 4.30 16.87 1.91
C LEU A 82 5.68 16.19 2.10
N MET A 83 6.63 16.42 1.18
CA MET A 83 7.96 15.80 1.20
C MET A 83 8.95 16.49 2.14
N ILE A 84 8.95 17.83 2.20
CA ILE A 84 9.96 18.63 2.94
C ILE A 84 10.14 18.14 4.39
N PRO A 85 9.09 17.91 5.20
CA PRO A 85 9.26 17.42 6.57
C PRO A 85 9.95 16.04 6.63
N GLY A 86 9.68 15.16 5.67
CA GLY A 86 10.29 13.84 5.54
C GLY A 86 11.76 13.92 5.17
N ILE A 87 12.12 14.84 4.26
CA ILE A 87 13.50 15.14 3.90
C ILE A 87 14.27 15.67 5.12
N ILE A 88 13.69 16.63 5.86
CA ILE A 88 14.31 17.18 7.08
C ILE A 88 14.52 16.09 8.13
N LYS A 89 13.51 15.25 8.40
CA LYS A 89 13.64 14.11 9.33
C LYS A 89 14.76 13.15 8.91
N THR A 90 14.86 12.86 7.62
CA THR A 90 15.89 11.97 7.08
C THR A 90 17.28 12.60 7.22
N ALA A 91 17.44 13.87 6.86
CA ALA A 91 18.68 14.61 7.02
C ALA A 91 19.14 14.65 8.48
N LEU A 92 18.23 14.94 9.43
CA LEU A 92 18.55 14.95 10.85
C LEU A 92 19.02 13.58 11.34
N ALA A 93 18.38 12.49 10.94
CA ALA A 93 18.80 11.16 11.37
C ALA A 93 20.14 10.70 10.77
N VAL A 94 20.45 11.13 9.54
CA VAL A 94 21.73 10.83 8.88
C VAL A 94 22.86 11.67 9.49
N PHE A 95 22.69 12.99 9.58
CA PHE A 95 23.77 13.90 9.96
C PHE A 95 23.94 14.04 11.47
N LYS A 96 22.86 14.06 12.25
CA LYS A 96 22.93 14.25 13.70
C LYS A 96 23.08 12.93 14.45
N ASP A 97 22.26 11.95 14.09
CA ASP A 97 22.15 10.70 14.85
C ASP A 97 23.00 9.55 14.30
N LYS A 98 23.48 9.65 13.05
CA LYS A 98 24.14 8.57 12.27
C LYS A 98 23.40 7.22 12.37
N ASN A 99 22.08 7.25 12.56
CA ASN A 99 21.31 6.05 12.87
C ASN A 99 19.93 6.07 12.18
N LEU A 100 19.90 5.48 10.97
CA LEU A 100 18.68 5.33 10.16
C LEU A 100 17.64 4.40 10.79
N ASN A 101 18.03 3.56 11.77
CA ASN A 101 17.10 2.69 12.49
C ASN A 101 16.12 3.47 13.39
N LYS A 102 16.28 4.80 13.52
CA LYS A 102 15.28 5.69 14.12
C LYS A 102 14.09 5.97 13.19
N LEU A 103 14.29 5.94 11.87
CA LEU A 103 13.24 6.18 10.89
C LEU A 103 12.42 4.91 10.62
N PHE A 104 13.14 3.81 10.46
CA PHE A 104 12.56 2.52 10.15
C PHE A 104 12.75 1.56 11.32
N TYR A 105 11.69 0.86 11.67
CA TYR A 105 11.79 -0.24 12.60
C TYR A 105 12.57 -1.38 11.94
N VAL A 106 13.76 -1.62 12.47
CA VAL A 106 14.58 -2.80 12.17
C VAL A 106 14.39 -3.77 13.33
N ARG A 107 13.75 -4.91 13.06
CA ARG A 107 13.54 -5.97 14.06
C ARG A 107 14.90 -6.50 14.51
N LYS A 108 15.21 -6.42 15.81
CA LYS A 108 16.50 -6.87 16.37
C LYS A 108 16.58 -8.40 16.38
N ALA A 109 17.78 -8.95 16.24
CA ALA A 109 18.01 -10.40 16.21
C ALA A 109 17.59 -11.10 17.53
N ASP A 110 17.76 -10.46 18.68
CA ASP A 110 17.42 -11.03 19.99
C ASP A 110 15.91 -11.23 20.23
N GLU A 111 15.06 -10.43 19.57
CA GLU A 111 13.60 -10.61 19.61
C GLU A 111 13.15 -11.90 18.88
N ARG A 112 13.97 -12.44 17.94
CA ARG A 112 13.68 -13.74 17.32
C ARG A 112 13.77 -14.89 18.31
N ILE A 113 14.70 -14.84 19.26
CA ILE A 113 14.93 -15.94 20.21
C ILE A 113 13.85 -15.95 21.29
N ASN A 114 13.41 -14.76 21.75
CA ASN A 114 12.41 -14.64 22.80
C ASN A 114 10.97 -14.91 22.35
N ASP A 115 10.59 -14.59 21.11
CA ASP A 115 9.28 -15.00 20.57
C ASP A 115 9.20 -16.51 20.37
N THR A 116 10.29 -17.14 19.93
CA THR A 116 10.35 -18.61 19.72
C THR A 116 10.32 -19.37 21.05
N LYS A 117 11.03 -18.89 22.09
CA LYS A 117 10.97 -19.48 23.44
C LYS A 117 9.63 -19.27 24.15
N ASN A 118 9.07 -18.06 24.11
CA ASN A 118 7.83 -17.76 24.85
C ASN A 118 6.57 -18.34 24.19
N ASN A 119 6.53 -18.48 22.87
CA ASN A 119 5.37 -19.09 22.20
C ASN A 119 5.45 -20.62 22.11
N GLY A 120 6.62 -21.24 22.33
CA GLY A 120 6.75 -22.70 22.47
C GLY A 120 6.18 -23.23 23.79
N MET A 121 6.23 -22.42 24.85
CA MET A 121 5.71 -22.80 26.18
C MET A 121 4.17 -22.77 26.27
N ASN A 122 3.49 -21.94 25.46
CA ASN A 122 2.04 -21.70 25.55
C ASN A 122 1.19 -22.66 24.69
N VAL A 123 1.76 -23.74 24.14
CA VAL A 123 1.06 -24.72 23.28
C VAL A 123 0.77 -26.05 24.01
N ALA A 124 1.22 -26.22 25.27
CA ALA A 124 0.98 -27.45 26.02
C ALA A 124 -0.51 -27.71 26.40
N SER A 125 -1.46 -26.83 26.06
CA SER A 125 -2.84 -26.95 26.53
C SER A 125 -3.91 -26.52 25.51
N ARG A 126 -3.84 -26.99 24.26
CA ARG A 126 -5.03 -27.31 23.42
C ARG A 126 -4.65 -27.62 21.98
N SER A 127 -4.48 -28.89 21.67
CA SER A 127 -5.15 -29.60 20.56
C SER A 127 -4.45 -30.94 20.36
N SER A 128 -5.23 -32.00 20.48
CA SER A 128 -4.86 -33.39 20.23
C SER A 128 -4.69 -33.61 18.73
N VAL A 129 -3.50 -33.29 18.21
CA VAL A 129 -2.97 -33.86 16.97
C VAL A 129 -1.48 -34.08 17.22
N SER A 130 -1.10 -35.36 17.34
CA SER A 130 0.25 -35.94 17.44
C SER A 130 1.39 -34.94 17.57
N SER A 131 1.65 -34.55 18.82
CA SER A 131 2.82 -33.81 19.28
C SER A 131 4.01 -34.76 19.51
N ASP A 132 4.35 -35.55 18.51
CA ASP A 132 5.54 -36.41 18.50
C ASP A 132 6.50 -35.89 17.43
N GLU A 133 7.13 -34.74 17.68
CA GLU A 133 8.38 -34.24 17.05
C GLU A 133 8.79 -32.84 17.54
N PHE A 134 8.42 -32.46 18.78
CA PHE A 134 9.02 -31.29 19.43
C PHE A 134 10.18 -31.73 20.32
N GLU A 135 11.08 -32.50 19.73
CA GLU A 135 12.38 -32.82 20.30
C GLU A 135 13.38 -31.78 19.76
N ALA A 136 14.27 -31.32 20.64
CA ALA A 136 15.19 -30.21 20.43
C ALA A 136 15.70 -30.13 18.98
N ALA A 137 15.28 -29.09 18.23
CA ALA A 137 15.68 -28.92 16.84
C ALA A 137 17.20 -29.00 16.71
N ASP A 138 17.67 -30.09 16.12
CA ASP A 138 19.06 -30.28 15.74
C ASP A 138 19.52 -29.01 15.00
N PRO A 139 20.63 -28.37 15.40
CA PRO A 139 21.15 -27.19 14.73
C PRO A 139 21.32 -27.38 13.22
N GLU A 140 21.51 -28.62 12.74
CA GLU A 140 21.54 -28.93 11.31
C GLU A 140 20.16 -28.80 10.62
N VAL A 141 19.09 -29.27 11.27
CA VAL A 141 17.71 -29.16 10.75
C VAL A 141 17.26 -27.70 10.69
N ALA A 142 17.58 -26.91 11.73
CA ALA A 142 17.29 -25.47 11.74
C ALA A 142 18.08 -24.71 10.64
N LYS A 143 19.33 -25.11 10.39
CA LYS A 143 20.16 -24.55 9.31
C LYS A 143 19.60 -24.91 7.93
N LYS A 144 19.10 -26.13 7.75
CA LYS A 144 18.45 -26.60 6.52
C LYS A 144 17.17 -25.81 6.22
N HIS A 145 16.27 -25.64 7.19
CA HIS A 145 15.05 -24.82 7.02
C HIS A 145 15.35 -23.36 6.66
N LYS A 146 16.42 -22.79 7.23
CA LYS A 146 16.85 -21.44 6.89
C LYS A 146 17.36 -21.36 5.44
N LEU A 147 18.10 -22.37 4.97
CA LEU A 147 18.57 -22.46 3.59
C LEU A 147 17.39 -22.60 2.61
N GLU A 148 16.45 -23.50 2.90
CA GLU A 148 15.21 -23.67 2.12
C GLU A 148 14.44 -22.36 1.97
N THR A 149 14.29 -21.61 3.06
CA THR A 149 13.63 -20.29 3.05
C THR A 149 14.33 -19.31 2.10
N TYR A 150 15.67 -19.28 2.08
CA TYR A 150 16.42 -18.43 1.15
C TYR A 150 16.25 -18.88 -0.31
N ILE A 151 16.24 -20.19 -0.56
CA ILE A 151 16.00 -20.75 -1.90
C ILE A 151 14.61 -20.33 -2.39
N TYR A 152 13.57 -20.45 -1.57
CA TYR A 152 12.21 -20.04 -1.95
C TYR A 152 12.10 -18.54 -2.23
N TRP A 153 12.76 -17.69 -1.44
CA TRP A 153 12.87 -16.26 -1.77
C TRP A 153 13.58 -16.04 -3.11
N GLY A 154 14.66 -16.77 -3.37
CA GLY A 154 15.39 -16.72 -4.64
C GLY A 154 14.49 -17.07 -5.83
N ILE A 155 13.70 -18.14 -5.72
CA ILE A 155 12.73 -18.54 -6.76
C ILE A 155 11.68 -17.44 -6.95
N PHE A 156 11.11 -16.91 -5.86
CA PHE A 156 10.13 -15.83 -5.95
C PHE A 156 10.71 -14.58 -6.64
N PHE A 157 11.92 -14.14 -6.26
CA PHE A 157 12.53 -12.97 -6.89
C PHE A 157 12.88 -13.21 -8.37
N ALA A 158 13.25 -14.44 -8.74
CA ALA A 158 13.43 -14.79 -10.15
C ALA A 158 12.10 -14.70 -10.93
N LEU A 159 11.00 -15.20 -10.36
CA LEU A 159 9.66 -15.07 -10.95
C LEU A 159 9.21 -13.61 -11.05
N LEU A 160 9.44 -12.81 -10.01
CA LEU A 160 9.14 -11.37 -10.02
C LEU A 160 9.94 -10.65 -11.11
N ALA A 161 11.25 -10.89 -11.18
CA ALA A 161 12.11 -10.29 -12.20
C ALA A 161 11.67 -10.71 -13.61
N PHE A 162 11.33 -11.99 -13.81
CA PHE A 162 10.78 -12.49 -15.06
C PHE A 162 9.49 -11.73 -15.43
N GLN A 163 8.53 -11.59 -14.52
CA GLN A 163 7.30 -10.84 -14.78
C GLN A 163 7.55 -9.38 -15.14
N MET A 164 8.45 -8.71 -14.43
CA MET A 164 8.82 -7.32 -14.71
C MET A 164 9.50 -7.16 -16.08
N VAL A 165 10.40 -8.08 -16.45
CA VAL A 165 11.06 -8.09 -17.76
C VAL A 165 10.04 -8.34 -18.86
N MET A 166 9.17 -9.34 -18.70
CA MET A 166 8.14 -9.66 -19.70
C MET A 166 7.10 -8.54 -19.84
N ALA A 167 6.74 -7.87 -18.75
CA ALA A 167 5.82 -6.72 -18.80
C ALA A 167 6.39 -5.53 -19.60
N VAL A 168 7.71 -5.41 -19.71
CA VAL A 168 8.37 -4.36 -20.51
C VAL A 168 8.63 -4.81 -21.95
N LEU A 169 9.10 -6.04 -22.14
CA LEU A 169 9.52 -6.53 -23.45
C LEU A 169 8.35 -7.01 -24.32
N MET A 170 7.29 -7.51 -23.69
CA MET A 170 6.16 -8.09 -24.40
C MET A 170 5.04 -7.06 -24.50
N ALA A 171 4.68 -6.70 -25.74
CA ALA A 171 3.54 -5.84 -25.99
C ALA A 171 2.23 -6.61 -25.76
N SER A 172 1.39 -6.13 -24.85
CA SER A 172 -0.01 -6.51 -24.78
C SER A 172 -0.84 -5.47 -25.52
N PHE A 173 -1.76 -5.93 -26.38
CA PHE A 173 -2.68 -5.07 -27.10
C PHE A 173 -4.05 -5.15 -26.43
N ASP A 174 -4.51 -4.04 -25.87
CA ASP A 174 -5.85 -3.92 -25.29
C ASP A 174 -6.63 -2.77 -25.92
N GLY A 175 -7.91 -3.01 -26.20
CA GLY A 175 -8.78 -1.99 -26.79
C GLY A 175 -8.97 -0.75 -25.90
N ASP A 176 -8.92 -0.92 -24.57
CA ASP A 176 -9.08 0.22 -23.65
C ASP A 176 -7.83 1.13 -23.65
N ASP A 177 -6.69 0.72 -24.25
CA ASP A 177 -5.49 1.56 -24.34
C ASP A 177 -5.70 2.78 -25.23
N ALA A 178 -6.52 2.63 -26.27
CA ALA A 178 -6.95 3.74 -27.13
C ALA A 178 -7.70 4.83 -26.35
N TYR A 179 -8.19 4.51 -25.15
CA TYR A 179 -8.76 5.47 -24.22
C TYR A 179 -7.74 5.89 -23.16
N TYR A 180 -7.31 4.98 -22.28
CA TYR A 180 -6.56 5.35 -21.07
C TYR A 180 -5.18 5.95 -21.37
N VAL A 181 -4.44 5.37 -22.32
CA VAL A 181 -3.08 5.82 -22.64
C VAL A 181 -3.14 7.11 -23.46
N VAL A 182 -4.09 7.20 -24.38
CA VAL A 182 -4.31 8.39 -25.21
C VAL A 182 -4.82 9.56 -24.36
N GLU A 183 -5.66 9.34 -23.36
CA GLU A 183 -6.08 10.40 -22.43
C GLU A 183 -4.90 11.01 -21.68
N SER A 184 -3.97 10.16 -21.18
CA SER A 184 -2.73 10.66 -20.57
C SER A 184 -1.86 11.44 -21.57
N LEU A 185 -1.84 11.01 -22.84
CA LEU A 185 -1.09 11.67 -23.90
C LEU A 185 -1.69 13.03 -24.27
N LEU A 186 -3.02 13.11 -24.39
CA LEU A 186 -3.75 14.35 -24.67
C LEU A 186 -3.53 15.36 -23.56
N ALA A 187 -3.57 14.94 -22.29
CA ALA A 187 -3.22 15.80 -21.17
C ALA A 187 -1.78 16.34 -21.28
N GLN A 188 -0.81 15.48 -21.62
CA GLN A 188 0.59 15.88 -21.75
C GLN A 188 0.84 16.86 -22.91
N GLN A 189 0.25 16.61 -24.08
CA GLN A 189 0.54 17.31 -25.34
C GLN A 189 -0.40 18.49 -25.61
N ALA A 190 -1.70 18.31 -25.39
CA ALA A 190 -2.74 19.31 -25.66
C ALA A 190 -3.13 20.15 -24.44
N ASP A 191 -2.59 19.84 -23.26
CA ASP A 191 -2.79 20.60 -22.01
C ASP A 191 -4.26 20.69 -21.55
N VAL A 192 -4.99 19.59 -21.77
CA VAL A 192 -6.41 19.42 -21.44
C VAL A 192 -6.63 18.34 -20.38
N MET A 193 -7.83 18.27 -19.80
CA MET A 193 -8.21 17.22 -18.86
C MET A 193 -9.61 16.70 -19.22
N ASN A 194 -9.72 15.55 -19.90
CA ASN A 194 -10.98 14.91 -20.28
C ASN A 194 -11.96 15.76 -21.13
N THR A 195 -11.44 16.70 -21.92
CA THR A 195 -12.24 17.57 -22.83
C THR A 195 -12.01 17.28 -24.32
N ILE A 196 -11.18 16.29 -24.64
CA ILE A 196 -10.97 15.78 -26.00
C ILE A 196 -11.21 14.28 -25.96
N LEU A 197 -12.06 13.77 -26.86
CA LEU A 197 -12.37 12.35 -26.91
C LEU A 197 -11.17 11.57 -27.48
N PRO A 198 -10.59 10.60 -26.75
CA PRO A 198 -9.40 9.87 -27.19
C PRO A 198 -9.57 9.13 -28.53
N TYR A 199 -10.77 8.62 -28.80
CA TYR A 199 -11.03 7.79 -29.99
C TYR A 199 -11.13 8.58 -31.30
N THR A 200 -11.57 9.84 -31.25
CA THR A 200 -11.86 10.64 -32.45
C THR A 200 -11.04 11.92 -32.53
N GLY A 201 -10.44 12.37 -31.42
CA GLY A 201 -9.72 13.64 -31.32
C GLY A 201 -10.63 14.87 -31.32
N ILE A 202 -11.95 14.69 -31.26
CA ILE A 202 -12.93 15.78 -31.26
C ILE A 202 -13.12 16.29 -29.82
N SER A 203 -13.32 17.59 -29.67
CA SER A 203 -13.69 18.18 -28.38
C SER A 203 -15.01 17.59 -27.87
N THR A 204 -15.06 17.27 -26.58
CA THR A 204 -16.23 16.73 -25.91
C THR A 204 -16.53 17.53 -24.64
N SER A 205 -17.78 17.48 -24.19
CA SER A 205 -18.10 17.84 -22.81
C SER A 205 -17.38 16.91 -21.85
N LEU A 206 -17.09 17.39 -20.64
CA LEU A 206 -16.42 16.64 -19.61
C LEU A 206 -17.19 15.34 -19.31
N ASP A 207 -16.61 14.19 -19.64
CA ASP A 207 -17.20 12.90 -19.28
C ASP A 207 -16.97 12.64 -17.79
N ILE A 208 -18.00 12.91 -16.99
CA ILE A 208 -17.96 12.90 -15.52
C ILE A 208 -17.48 11.55 -14.96
N ARG A 209 -17.81 10.44 -15.63
CA ARG A 209 -17.42 9.09 -15.17
C ARG A 209 -15.91 8.89 -15.21
N HIS A 210 -15.27 9.38 -16.26
CA HIS A 210 -13.84 9.25 -16.48
C HIS A 210 -13.05 10.44 -15.91
N ALA A 211 -13.70 11.60 -15.81
CA ALA A 211 -13.17 12.81 -15.21
C ALA A 211 -12.76 12.63 -13.75
N LEU A 212 -13.57 11.93 -12.97
CA LEU A 212 -13.25 11.70 -11.56
C LEU A 212 -12.26 10.54 -11.35
N ALA A 213 -12.06 9.68 -12.37
CA ALA A 213 -11.03 8.64 -12.37
C ALA A 213 -9.67 9.20 -12.85
N VAL A 214 -9.02 10.00 -12.00
CA VAL A 214 -7.84 10.80 -12.35
C VAL A 214 -6.52 10.02 -12.49
N ILE A 215 -6.54 8.69 -12.51
CA ILE A 215 -5.34 7.86 -12.70
C ILE A 215 -4.60 8.19 -14.02
N THR A 216 -5.34 8.45 -15.10
CA THR A 216 -4.76 8.86 -16.40
C THR A 216 -4.06 10.21 -16.30
N MET A 217 -4.64 11.14 -15.54
CA MET A 217 -4.06 12.45 -15.27
C MET A 217 -2.80 12.35 -14.40
N TRP A 218 -2.76 11.40 -13.46
CA TRP A 218 -1.56 11.16 -12.65
C TRP A 218 -0.42 10.56 -13.47
N ILE A 219 -0.72 9.61 -14.36
CA ILE A 219 0.27 9.08 -15.31
C ILE A 219 0.78 10.21 -16.23
N ALA A 220 -0.12 11.06 -16.72
CA ALA A 220 0.25 12.24 -17.51
C ALA A 220 1.14 13.19 -16.70
N PHE A 221 0.84 13.39 -15.42
CA PHE A 221 1.66 14.22 -14.54
C PHE A 221 3.09 13.67 -14.46
N ILE A 222 3.25 12.37 -14.20
CA ILE A 222 4.56 11.70 -14.16
C ILE A 222 5.30 11.87 -15.50
N ALA A 223 4.60 11.71 -16.62
CA ALA A 223 5.14 11.93 -17.96
C ALA A 223 5.61 13.38 -18.17
N LYS A 224 4.80 14.36 -17.75
CA LYS A 224 5.10 15.80 -17.89
C LYS A 224 6.32 16.23 -17.07
N VAL A 225 6.41 15.81 -15.81
CA VAL A 225 7.54 16.20 -14.93
C VAL A 225 8.84 15.46 -15.22
N SER A 226 8.75 14.29 -15.86
CA SER A 226 9.92 13.54 -16.31
C SER A 226 10.36 13.90 -17.73
N GLY A 227 9.50 14.54 -18.52
CA GLY A 227 9.75 14.79 -19.95
C GLY A 227 9.72 13.50 -20.80
N VAL A 228 9.21 12.39 -20.24
CA VAL A 228 9.04 11.11 -20.94
C VAL A 228 7.65 11.07 -21.57
N HIS A 229 7.52 10.44 -22.74
CA HIS A 229 6.22 10.31 -23.41
C HIS A 229 5.25 9.46 -22.59
N ALA A 230 3.99 9.88 -22.46
CA ALA A 230 2.97 9.20 -21.65
C ALA A 230 2.83 7.71 -21.98
N THR A 231 2.85 7.34 -23.27
CA THR A 231 2.83 5.94 -23.72
C THR A 231 3.98 5.10 -23.16
N ILE A 232 5.20 5.67 -23.12
CA ILE A 232 6.36 4.98 -22.54
C ILE A 232 6.18 4.83 -21.03
N VAL A 233 5.69 5.88 -20.35
CA VAL A 233 5.41 5.82 -18.92
C VAL A 233 4.37 4.72 -18.64
N SER A 234 3.26 4.69 -19.37
CA SER A 234 2.18 3.70 -19.19
C SER A 234 2.65 2.26 -19.40
N HIS A 235 3.29 1.94 -20.51
CA HIS A 235 3.62 0.55 -20.85
C HIS A 235 4.93 0.05 -20.26
N THR A 236 5.87 0.93 -19.91
CA THR A 236 7.19 0.52 -19.41
C THR A 236 7.39 0.87 -17.94
N VAL A 237 6.97 2.05 -17.50
CA VAL A 237 7.32 2.54 -16.16
C VAL A 237 6.31 2.12 -15.12
N ILE A 238 5.01 2.26 -15.39
CA ILE A 238 3.94 1.92 -14.43
C ILE A 238 3.97 0.44 -14.03
N PRO A 239 4.14 -0.55 -14.94
CA PRO A 239 4.21 -1.95 -14.55
C PRO A 239 5.36 -2.25 -13.58
N LEU A 240 6.52 -1.60 -13.78
CA LEU A 240 7.70 -1.77 -12.92
C LEU A 240 7.51 -1.25 -11.50
N ILE A 241 6.52 -0.38 -11.27
CA ILE A 241 6.17 0.12 -9.93
C ILE A 241 5.02 -0.69 -9.33
N VAL A 242 3.96 -0.91 -10.11
CA VAL A 242 2.72 -1.54 -9.62
C VAL A 242 2.94 -3.02 -9.32
N ILE A 243 3.70 -3.76 -10.14
CA ILE A 243 3.94 -5.19 -9.92
C ILE A 243 4.65 -5.42 -8.57
N PRO A 244 5.81 -4.79 -8.26
CA PRO A 244 6.42 -4.91 -6.93
C PRO A 244 5.53 -4.42 -5.79
N LEU A 245 4.73 -3.36 -6.01
CA LEU A 245 3.84 -2.83 -5.00
C LEU A 245 2.72 -3.81 -4.62
N VAL A 246 2.15 -4.50 -5.60
CA VAL A 246 1.16 -5.56 -5.36
C VAL A 246 1.79 -6.71 -4.59
N TYR A 247 2.98 -7.16 -4.99
CA TYR A 247 3.67 -8.22 -4.26
C TYR A 247 4.08 -7.81 -2.84
N LEU A 248 4.42 -6.54 -2.61
CA LEU A 248 4.65 -6.02 -1.25
C LEU A 248 3.41 -6.22 -0.38
N VAL A 249 2.22 -5.91 -0.89
CA VAL A 249 0.96 -6.15 -0.16
C VAL A 249 0.74 -7.63 0.10
N TYR A 250 0.97 -8.50 -0.89
CA TYR A 250 0.89 -9.95 -0.68
C TYR A 250 1.90 -10.47 0.35
N VAL A 251 3.12 -9.94 0.40
CA VAL A 251 4.08 -10.28 1.45
C VAL A 251 3.51 -9.92 2.82
N GLU A 252 2.84 -8.78 2.96
CA GLU A 252 2.23 -8.36 4.22
C GLU A 252 0.99 -9.19 4.58
N ILE A 253 0.18 -9.61 3.60
CA ILE A 253 -0.89 -10.61 3.79
C ILE A 253 -0.29 -11.93 4.28
N GLY A 254 0.74 -12.45 3.60
CA GLY A 254 1.41 -13.70 3.95
C GLY A 254 2.00 -13.64 5.36
N LYS A 255 2.65 -12.54 5.74
CA LYS A 255 3.15 -12.35 7.11
C LYS A 255 2.02 -12.34 8.14
N SER A 256 0.87 -11.76 7.81
CA SER A 256 -0.30 -11.74 8.69
C SER A 256 -0.98 -13.11 8.80
N LEU A 257 -0.95 -13.92 7.74
CA LEU A 257 -1.52 -15.27 7.72
C LEU A 257 -0.61 -16.30 8.41
N PHE A 258 0.70 -16.26 8.13
CA PHE A 258 1.69 -17.23 8.60
C PHE A 258 2.53 -16.73 9.79
N ARG A 259 1.92 -16.04 10.76
CA ARG A 259 2.62 -15.35 11.87
C ARG A 259 3.65 -16.21 12.60
N LYS A 260 3.28 -17.44 12.95
CA LYS A 260 4.13 -18.39 13.68
C LYS A 260 5.13 -19.13 12.78
N LYS A 261 4.85 -19.24 11.48
CA LYS A 261 5.65 -20.00 10.51
C LYS A 261 6.03 -19.13 9.31
N GLN A 262 6.81 -18.08 9.57
CA GLN A 262 7.20 -17.09 8.55
C GLN A 262 8.03 -17.68 7.40
N GLU A 263 8.60 -18.86 7.60
CA GLU A 263 9.27 -19.68 6.58
C GLU A 263 8.37 -20.08 5.39
N PHE A 264 7.04 -20.08 5.57
CA PHE A 264 6.08 -20.37 4.49
C PHE A 264 5.68 -19.13 3.69
N VAL A 265 6.04 -17.92 4.12
CA VAL A 265 5.73 -16.69 3.37
C VAL A 265 6.26 -16.75 1.94
N PRO A 266 7.51 -17.17 1.68
CA PRO A 266 8.03 -17.28 0.31
C PRO A 266 7.27 -18.31 -0.53
N VAL A 267 6.86 -19.43 0.07
CA VAL A 267 6.05 -20.47 -0.61
C VAL A 267 4.70 -19.90 -1.01
N PHE A 268 4.04 -19.17 -0.11
CA PHE A 268 2.82 -18.43 -0.41
C PHE A 268 3.03 -17.45 -1.57
N MET A 269 4.15 -16.70 -1.58
CA MET A 269 4.46 -15.77 -2.66
C MET A 269 4.69 -16.46 -4.00
N ILE A 270 5.35 -17.62 -4.03
CA ILE A 270 5.52 -18.43 -5.24
C ILE A 270 4.16 -18.87 -5.78
N ILE A 271 3.27 -19.38 -4.91
CA ILE A 271 1.93 -19.82 -5.31
C ILE A 271 1.12 -18.65 -5.87
N VAL A 272 1.10 -17.51 -5.19
CA VAL A 272 0.39 -16.30 -5.66
C VAL A 272 0.96 -15.85 -7.01
N SER A 273 2.28 -15.82 -7.15
CA SER A 273 2.96 -15.43 -8.39
C SER A 273 2.59 -16.36 -9.54
N PHE A 274 2.54 -17.67 -9.29
CA PHE A 274 2.15 -18.67 -10.26
C PHE A 274 0.69 -18.52 -10.69
N LEU A 275 -0.23 -18.31 -9.73
CA LEU A 275 -1.65 -18.08 -10.02
C LEU A 275 -1.87 -16.79 -10.85
N LEU A 276 -1.12 -15.73 -10.55
CA LEU A 276 -1.18 -14.48 -11.32
C LEU A 276 -0.60 -14.62 -12.73
N MET A 277 0.39 -15.50 -12.92
CA MET A 277 1.01 -15.73 -14.24
C MET A 277 0.14 -16.61 -15.14
N PHE A 278 -0.51 -17.64 -14.59
CA PHE A 278 -1.32 -18.59 -15.35
C PHE A 278 -2.84 -18.35 -15.28
N GLY A 279 -3.27 -17.25 -14.65
CA GLY A 279 -4.69 -16.91 -14.48
C GLY A 279 -5.38 -16.27 -15.70
N ASN A 280 -4.78 -16.32 -16.89
CA ASN A 280 -5.34 -15.76 -18.14
C ASN A 280 -6.42 -16.66 -18.76
N VAL A 281 -7.43 -17.04 -17.97
CA VAL A 281 -8.58 -17.83 -18.44
C VAL A 281 -9.63 -16.97 -19.15
N SER A 282 -9.54 -15.64 -19.00
CA SER A 282 -10.41 -14.64 -19.63
C SER A 282 -9.69 -13.30 -19.71
N ILE A 283 -10.10 -12.46 -20.67
CA ILE A 283 -9.65 -11.07 -20.78
C ILE A 283 -10.05 -10.20 -19.59
N HIS A 284 -10.97 -10.67 -18.75
CA HIS A 284 -11.50 -9.94 -17.59
C HIS A 284 -11.01 -10.49 -16.24
N THR A 285 -10.02 -11.39 -16.21
CA THR A 285 -9.50 -11.88 -14.93
C THR A 285 -8.55 -10.89 -14.28
N PRO A 286 -8.45 -10.89 -12.92
CA PRO A 286 -7.47 -10.07 -12.21
C PRO A 286 -6.03 -10.34 -12.65
N ALA A 287 -5.70 -11.60 -12.96
CA ALA A 287 -4.39 -12.02 -13.45
C ALA A 287 -4.04 -11.38 -14.81
N THR A 288 -4.98 -11.38 -15.76
CA THR A 288 -4.80 -10.72 -17.06
C THR A 288 -4.63 -9.21 -16.88
N PHE A 289 -5.47 -8.59 -16.05
CA PHE A 289 -5.32 -7.17 -15.74
C PHE A 289 -3.98 -6.84 -15.09
N PHE A 290 -3.49 -7.72 -14.21
CA PHE A 290 -2.27 -7.48 -13.45
C PHE A 290 -1.03 -7.40 -14.35
N LEU A 291 -0.87 -8.33 -15.30
CA LEU A 291 0.35 -8.43 -16.12
C LEU A 291 0.23 -7.77 -17.49
N MET A 292 -0.98 -7.69 -18.06
CA MET A 292 -1.16 -7.20 -19.44
C MET A 292 -1.78 -5.79 -19.51
N ARG A 293 -2.33 -5.26 -18.42
CA ARG A 293 -3.10 -4.00 -18.41
C ARG A 293 -2.83 -3.15 -17.16
N THR A 294 -1.61 -3.22 -16.63
CA THR A 294 -1.24 -2.73 -15.30
C THR A 294 -1.45 -1.22 -15.10
N TRP A 295 -1.39 -0.43 -16.18
CA TRP A 295 -1.58 1.03 -16.16
C TRP A 295 -3.05 1.45 -16.03
N GLN A 296 -4.00 0.52 -16.14
CA GLN A 296 -5.42 0.83 -16.06
C GLN A 296 -5.91 0.82 -14.61
N GLY A 297 -6.79 1.76 -14.25
CA GLY A 297 -7.31 1.86 -12.89
C GLY A 297 -8.05 0.59 -12.42
N LYS A 298 -8.74 -0.13 -13.32
CA LYS A 298 -9.39 -1.41 -13.01
C LYS A 298 -8.38 -2.45 -12.50
N ALA A 299 -7.21 -2.52 -13.12
CA ALA A 299 -6.14 -3.43 -12.73
C ALA A 299 -5.60 -3.13 -11.33
N ILE A 300 -5.40 -1.84 -11.04
CA ILE A 300 -4.93 -1.37 -9.72
C ILE A 300 -5.98 -1.66 -8.64
N VAL A 301 -7.27 -1.46 -8.92
CA VAL A 301 -8.33 -1.76 -7.93
C VAL A 301 -8.35 -3.26 -7.58
N CYS A 302 -8.40 -4.12 -8.60
CA CYS A 302 -8.50 -5.56 -8.37
C CYS A 302 -7.25 -6.15 -7.71
N ASN A 303 -6.05 -5.72 -8.12
CA ASN A 303 -4.80 -6.35 -7.70
C ASN A 303 -4.07 -5.62 -6.56
N LEU A 304 -4.36 -4.35 -6.31
CA LEU A 304 -3.76 -3.58 -5.23
C LEU A 304 -4.78 -3.18 -4.16
N VAL A 305 -5.87 -2.50 -4.53
CA VAL A 305 -6.84 -1.95 -3.55
C VAL A 305 -7.52 -3.06 -2.75
N PHE A 306 -8.08 -4.09 -3.40
CA PHE A 306 -8.78 -5.16 -2.66
C PHE A 306 -7.85 -5.96 -1.75
N PRO A 307 -6.66 -6.42 -2.18
CA PRO A 307 -5.71 -7.08 -1.28
C PRO A 307 -5.26 -6.18 -0.13
N LEU A 308 -5.13 -4.86 -0.38
CA LEU A 308 -4.72 -3.90 0.64
C LEU A 308 -5.80 -3.70 1.71
N ILE A 309 -7.07 -3.60 1.32
CA ILE A 309 -8.22 -3.61 2.25
C ILE A 309 -8.17 -4.89 3.09
N PHE A 310 -8.03 -6.05 2.44
CA PHE A 310 -7.99 -7.34 3.12
C PHE A 310 -6.85 -7.42 4.13
N TRP A 311 -5.64 -6.98 3.76
CA TRP A 311 -4.50 -6.92 4.66
C TRP A 311 -4.77 -6.04 5.90
N ILE A 312 -5.30 -4.82 5.70
CA ILE A 312 -5.60 -3.90 6.81
C ILE A 312 -6.61 -4.55 7.79
N PHE A 313 -7.63 -5.23 7.28
CA PHE A 313 -8.58 -5.94 8.13
C PHE A 313 -7.96 -7.12 8.88
N LEU A 314 -7.07 -7.91 8.25
CA LEU A 314 -6.33 -8.97 8.94
C LEU A 314 -5.50 -8.43 10.12
N GLU A 315 -4.90 -7.26 9.95
CA GLU A 315 -4.15 -6.56 11.01
C GLU A 315 -5.09 -6.05 12.11
N MET A 316 -6.26 -5.51 11.77
CA MET A 316 -7.23 -5.02 12.76
C MET A 316 -7.93 -6.15 13.53
N MET A 317 -8.17 -7.28 12.88
CA MET A 317 -8.76 -8.48 13.49
C MET A 317 -7.79 -9.15 14.48
N GLU A 318 -6.50 -8.85 14.41
CA GLU A 318 -5.52 -9.35 15.37
C GLU A 318 -5.93 -9.02 16.80
N LYS A 319 -6.15 -10.06 17.61
CA LYS A 319 -6.17 -9.96 19.06
C LYS A 319 -4.72 -10.08 19.50
N LYS A 320 -4.10 -8.96 19.89
CA LYS A 320 -2.93 -9.04 20.77
C LYS A 320 -3.46 -9.59 22.09
N GLU A 321 -3.10 -10.83 22.41
CA GLU A 321 -3.28 -11.34 23.77
C GLU A 321 -2.61 -10.32 24.69
N ASP A 322 -3.43 -9.70 25.54
CA ASP A 322 -2.92 -8.86 26.61
C ASP A 322 -2.06 -9.81 27.46
N LYS A 323 -0.73 -9.74 27.31
CA LYS A 323 0.21 -10.32 28.28
C LYS A 323 0.11 -9.50 29.58
N THR A 324 -1.04 -9.60 30.21
CA THR A 324 -1.26 -9.31 31.63
C THR A 324 -1.24 -10.64 32.40
N ASP A 325 -0.61 -11.68 31.85
CA ASP A 325 -0.20 -12.84 32.62
C ASP A 325 1.05 -12.47 33.40
N GLU A 326 0.80 -11.96 34.60
CA GLU A 326 1.53 -12.30 35.83
C GLU A 326 3.00 -12.67 35.64
N LYS A 327 3.84 -11.70 35.27
CA LYS A 327 5.17 -11.65 35.91
C LYS A 327 5.00 -10.91 37.23
N LYS A 328 4.47 -11.62 38.23
CA LYS A 328 4.91 -11.39 39.60
C LYS A 328 6.40 -11.69 39.60
N GLU A 329 7.23 -10.68 39.32
CA GLU A 329 8.60 -10.70 39.83
C GLU A 329 8.43 -10.60 41.35
N GLU A 330 8.38 -11.75 42.02
CA GLU A 330 8.85 -11.83 43.41
C GLU A 330 10.33 -11.42 43.38
N LYS A 331 10.56 -10.12 43.50
CA LYS A 331 11.79 -9.59 44.05
C LYS A 331 11.50 -9.23 45.49
N THR A 332 11.75 -10.20 46.36
CA THR A 332 12.09 -9.92 47.76
C THR A 332 13.39 -9.12 47.75
N ASP A 333 13.30 -7.80 47.90
CA ASP A 333 14.40 -7.00 48.40
C ASP A 333 13.86 -6.01 49.44
N SER A 334 14.47 -6.09 50.62
CA SER A 334 14.19 -5.29 51.81
C SER A 334 14.67 -3.86 51.65
N ALA A 335 13.89 -3.00 51.00
CA ALA A 335 13.89 -1.53 51.19
C ALA A 335 12.73 -0.94 50.39
N GLY A 336 11.63 -0.63 51.07
CA GLY A 336 10.39 -0.18 50.44
C GLY A 336 10.54 1.14 49.68
N VAL A 337 10.49 1.06 48.34
CA VAL A 337 9.96 2.10 47.44
C VAL A 337 9.37 1.41 46.20
N GLU A 338 8.06 1.17 46.21
CA GLU A 338 7.28 0.77 45.02
C GLU A 338 6.48 1.98 44.51
N HIS A 339 6.81 2.53 43.34
CA HIS A 339 5.86 3.24 42.48
C HIS A 339 6.52 3.78 41.20
N THR A 340 6.48 3.05 40.08
CA THR A 340 6.30 3.65 38.72
C THR A 340 6.18 2.66 37.56
N THR A 341 6.67 1.43 37.69
CA THR A 341 6.92 0.58 36.50
C THR A 341 5.64 -0.03 35.89
N GLU A 342 4.70 -0.52 36.70
CA GLU A 342 3.45 -1.12 36.19
C GLU A 342 2.55 -0.13 35.44
N LYS A 343 2.38 1.09 35.97
CA LYS A 343 1.57 2.14 35.33
C LYS A 343 2.12 2.53 33.95
N VAL A 344 3.44 2.47 33.75
CA VAL A 344 4.09 2.80 32.48
C VAL A 344 3.88 1.70 31.43
N VAL A 345 3.96 0.43 31.84
CA VAL A 345 3.77 -0.73 30.94
C VAL A 345 2.31 -0.86 30.51
N ALA A 346 1.35 -0.72 31.44
CA ALA A 346 -0.08 -0.74 31.11
C ALA A 346 -0.48 0.42 30.18
N LYS A 347 0.05 1.63 30.42
CA LYS A 347 -0.17 2.80 29.56
C LYS A 347 0.46 2.64 28.17
N ALA A 348 1.60 1.95 28.06
CA ALA A 348 2.23 1.62 26.77
C ALA A 348 1.42 0.60 25.97
N GLY A 349 0.92 -0.47 26.60
CA GLY A 349 0.06 -1.48 25.96
C GLY A 349 -1.26 -0.90 25.45
N ILE A 350 -1.94 -0.07 26.25
CA ILE A 350 -3.16 0.64 25.85
C ILE A 350 -2.89 1.60 24.68
N ARG A 351 -1.80 2.37 24.73
CA ARG A 351 -1.42 3.30 23.65
C ARG A 351 -1.12 2.56 22.34
N GLN A 352 -0.52 1.38 22.41
CA GLN A 352 -0.25 0.54 21.25
C GLN A 352 -1.51 -0.09 20.66
N LYS A 353 -2.45 -0.53 21.51
CA LYS A 353 -3.77 -1.05 21.09
C LYS A 353 -4.59 0.03 20.39
N ILE A 354 -4.61 1.25 20.94
CA ILE A 354 -5.25 2.43 20.33
C ILE A 354 -4.57 2.79 19.00
N SER A 355 -3.23 2.82 18.93
CA SER A 355 -2.54 3.16 17.68
C SER A 355 -2.75 2.12 16.59
N THR A 356 -2.90 0.84 16.95
CA THR A 356 -3.18 -0.25 16.02
C THR A 356 -4.60 -0.15 15.46
N PHE A 357 -5.56 0.25 16.30
CA PHE A 357 -6.93 0.48 15.86
C PHE A 357 -7.06 1.73 14.98
N SER A 358 -6.40 2.84 15.35
CA SER A 358 -6.49 4.10 14.61
C SER A 358 -5.77 4.07 13.26
N PHE A 359 -4.63 3.38 13.11
CA PHE A 359 -3.93 3.38 11.81
C PHE A 359 -4.71 2.67 10.70
N GLY A 360 -5.44 1.58 11.03
CA GLY A 360 -6.18 0.81 10.06
C GLY A 360 -7.25 1.65 9.36
N TRP A 361 -8.05 2.38 10.13
CA TRP A 361 -9.07 3.28 9.59
C TRP A 361 -8.47 4.45 8.79
N ILE A 362 -7.36 5.02 9.25
CA ILE A 362 -6.68 6.12 8.54
C ILE A 362 -6.11 5.62 7.20
N MET A 363 -5.51 4.42 7.17
CA MET A 363 -5.06 3.81 5.92
C MET A 363 -6.25 3.57 4.98
N LEU A 364 -7.37 3.04 5.48
CA LEU A 364 -8.56 2.79 4.67
C LEU A 364 -9.14 4.05 4.01
N ILE A 365 -9.03 5.24 4.65
CA ILE A 365 -9.37 6.53 4.01
C ILE A 365 -8.58 6.71 2.71
N PHE A 366 -7.26 6.58 2.78
CA PHE A 366 -6.41 6.78 1.59
C PHE A 366 -6.55 5.65 0.56
N VAL A 367 -6.85 4.42 1.01
CA VAL A 367 -7.16 3.31 0.11
C VAL A 367 -8.46 3.54 -0.66
N ASN A 368 -9.48 4.11 -0.01
CA ASN A 368 -10.73 4.50 -0.65
C ASN A 368 -10.52 5.62 -1.68
N MET A 369 -9.71 6.64 -1.35
CA MET A 369 -9.30 7.68 -2.30
C MET A 369 -8.58 7.08 -3.52
N LEU A 370 -7.61 6.17 -3.30
CA LEU A 370 -6.96 5.45 -4.40
C LEU A 370 -7.99 4.67 -5.26
N ALA A 371 -8.99 4.05 -4.64
CA ALA A 371 -10.04 3.33 -5.36
C ALA A 371 -10.84 4.26 -6.29
N GLY A 372 -11.22 5.45 -5.80
CA GLY A 372 -11.92 6.48 -6.57
C GLY A 372 -11.09 7.04 -7.71
N MET A 373 -9.83 7.40 -7.41
CA MET A 373 -8.84 7.82 -8.41
C MET A 373 -8.68 6.82 -9.55
N CYS A 374 -8.76 5.53 -9.27
CA CYS A 374 -8.62 4.49 -10.29
C CYS A 374 -9.89 4.30 -11.14
N THR A 375 -11.07 4.25 -10.51
CA THR A 375 -12.34 4.06 -11.22
C THR A 375 -13.54 4.33 -10.33
N ALA A 376 -14.61 4.89 -10.90
CA ALA A 376 -15.90 5.06 -10.23
C ALA A 376 -16.47 3.75 -9.64
N MET A 377 -16.27 2.60 -10.31
CA MET A 377 -16.71 1.30 -9.76
C MET A 377 -15.84 0.86 -8.58
N GLY A 378 -14.60 1.31 -8.52
CA GLY A 378 -13.69 1.07 -7.40
C GLY A 378 -14.25 1.62 -6.10
N VAL A 379 -14.87 2.80 -6.13
CA VAL A 379 -15.57 3.40 -4.99
C VAL A 379 -16.65 2.46 -4.44
N ILE A 380 -17.48 1.90 -5.32
CA ILE A 380 -18.60 1.04 -4.94
C ILE A 380 -18.08 -0.29 -4.34
N PHE A 381 -17.18 -0.97 -5.06
CA PHE A 381 -16.68 -2.27 -4.62
C PHE A 381 -15.78 -2.18 -3.39
N ALA A 382 -14.92 -1.16 -3.28
CA ALA A 382 -14.09 -0.95 -2.10
C ALA A 382 -14.96 -0.68 -0.87
N THR A 383 -15.97 0.19 -0.99
CA THR A 383 -16.92 0.47 0.10
C THR A 383 -17.68 -0.78 0.50
N GLY A 384 -18.19 -1.55 -0.46
CA GLY A 384 -18.89 -2.81 -0.20
C GLY A 384 -18.02 -3.84 0.53
N LEU A 385 -16.76 -4.00 0.10
CA LEU A 385 -15.80 -4.89 0.75
C LEU A 385 -15.46 -4.43 2.17
N ILE A 386 -15.24 -3.14 2.38
CA ILE A 386 -15.01 -2.56 3.71
C ILE A 386 -16.23 -2.78 4.59
N GLY A 387 -17.45 -2.57 4.08
CA GLY A 387 -18.69 -2.84 4.80
C GLY A 387 -18.79 -4.30 5.26
N LEU A 388 -18.55 -5.24 4.36
CA LEU A 388 -18.58 -6.67 4.66
C LEU A 388 -17.52 -7.07 5.71
N LEU A 389 -16.28 -6.62 5.54
CA LEU A 389 -15.20 -6.94 6.49
C LEU A 389 -15.39 -6.23 7.84
N THR A 390 -16.05 -5.07 7.85
CA THR A 390 -16.44 -4.35 9.08
C THR A 390 -17.46 -5.16 9.88
N LEU A 391 -18.43 -5.81 9.22
CA LEU A 391 -19.39 -6.69 9.92
C LEU A 391 -18.68 -7.87 10.58
N ILE A 392 -17.71 -8.48 9.88
CA ILE A 392 -16.88 -9.56 10.45
C ILE A 392 -16.05 -9.03 11.64
N LEU A 393 -15.44 -7.86 11.50
CA LEU A 393 -14.65 -7.23 12.56
C LEU A 393 -15.50 -6.89 13.79
N LEU A 394 -16.73 -6.39 13.57
CA LEU A 394 -17.70 -6.09 14.63
C LEU A 394 -18.08 -7.36 15.40
N PHE A 395 -18.30 -8.48 14.71
CA PHE A 395 -18.59 -9.77 15.33
C PHE A 395 -17.41 -10.29 16.19
N ILE A 396 -16.18 -10.14 15.71
CA ILE A 396 -14.96 -10.61 16.39
C ILE A 396 -14.61 -9.75 17.61
N LYS A 397 -14.67 -8.41 17.47
CA LYS A 397 -14.23 -7.45 18.49
C LYS A 397 -15.34 -7.08 19.47
N LYS A 398 -16.62 -7.21 19.07
CA LYS A 398 -17.79 -6.78 19.84
C LYS A 398 -17.71 -5.32 20.31
N ASP A 399 -17.07 -4.46 19.52
CA ASP A 399 -16.89 -3.04 19.82
C ASP A 399 -17.58 -2.18 18.75
N TRP A 400 -18.56 -1.39 19.18
CA TRP A 400 -19.34 -0.50 18.31
C TRP A 400 -18.51 0.62 17.69
N LYS A 401 -17.35 0.97 18.27
CA LYS A 401 -16.44 1.98 17.69
C LYS A 401 -15.93 1.59 16.31
N VAL A 402 -15.97 0.30 15.96
CA VAL A 402 -15.67 -0.22 14.63
C VAL A 402 -16.57 0.42 13.57
N LEU A 403 -17.85 0.63 13.85
CA LEU A 403 -18.79 1.26 12.92
C LEU A 403 -18.47 2.73 12.67
N ILE A 404 -18.03 3.45 13.70
CA ILE A 404 -17.61 4.85 13.57
C ILE A 404 -16.38 4.94 12.67
N GLY A 405 -15.39 4.07 12.88
CA GLY A 405 -14.20 4.01 12.03
C GLY A 405 -14.55 3.68 10.57
N ALA A 406 -15.46 2.72 10.35
CA ALA A 406 -15.94 2.36 9.03
C ALA A 406 -16.68 3.51 8.34
N PHE A 407 -17.53 4.22 9.05
CA PHE A 407 -18.21 5.39 8.50
C PHE A 407 -17.22 6.48 8.09
N ILE A 408 -16.26 6.81 8.97
CA ILE A 408 -15.23 7.82 8.69
C ILE A 408 -14.40 7.46 7.46
N CYS A 409 -14.02 6.18 7.31
CA CYS A 409 -13.16 5.78 6.19
C CYS A 409 -13.82 5.88 4.82
N VAL A 410 -15.16 5.90 4.76
CA VAL A 410 -15.94 6.00 3.52
C VAL A 410 -16.32 7.45 3.18
N ILE A 411 -16.08 8.42 4.07
CA ILE A 411 -16.36 9.85 3.81
C ILE A 411 -15.80 10.34 2.46
N PRO A 412 -14.54 10.04 2.06
CA PRO A 412 -14.03 10.48 0.76
C PRO A 412 -14.88 9.98 -0.41
N ASN A 413 -15.39 8.75 -0.32
CA ASN A 413 -16.24 8.15 -1.35
C ASN A 413 -17.62 8.85 -1.42
N PHE A 414 -18.17 9.26 -0.29
CA PHE A 414 -19.39 10.08 -0.28
C PHE A 414 -19.16 11.45 -0.91
N VAL A 415 -18.02 12.10 -0.62
CA VAL A 415 -17.65 13.38 -1.25
C VAL A 415 -17.49 13.19 -2.76
N TYR A 416 -16.81 12.12 -3.19
CA TYR A 416 -16.67 11.77 -4.61
C TYR A 416 -18.04 11.59 -5.28
N LEU A 417 -18.95 10.83 -4.67
CA LEU A 417 -20.29 10.60 -5.20
C LEU A 417 -21.13 11.89 -5.23
N ALA A 418 -21.01 12.73 -4.21
CA ALA A 418 -21.70 14.02 -4.14
C ALA A 418 -21.22 14.97 -5.24
N LEU A 419 -19.90 15.02 -5.49
CA LEU A 419 -19.33 15.77 -6.61
C LEU A 419 -19.80 15.21 -7.95
N TYR A 420 -19.79 13.89 -8.12
CA TYR A 420 -20.32 13.23 -9.33
C TYR A 420 -21.77 13.65 -9.59
N LEU A 421 -22.64 13.55 -8.59
CA LEU A 421 -24.07 13.90 -8.72
C LEU A 421 -24.28 15.39 -8.97
N SER A 422 -23.54 16.26 -8.28
CA SER A 422 -23.64 17.72 -8.45
C SER A 422 -23.23 18.18 -9.84
N ILE A 423 -22.19 17.57 -10.42
CA ILE A 423 -21.74 17.90 -11.77
C ILE A 423 -22.68 17.28 -12.80
N TRP A 424 -23.24 16.09 -12.53
CA TRP A 424 -24.18 15.44 -13.45
C TRP A 424 -25.54 16.14 -13.54
N SER A 425 -25.97 16.80 -12.45
CA SER A 425 -27.21 17.58 -12.42
C SER A 425 -27.08 19.01 -12.96
N SER A 426 -25.86 19.46 -13.27
CA SER A 426 -25.56 20.80 -13.80
C SER A 426 -25.36 20.72 -15.31
#